data_AF-A0A8T4FYW8-F1
#
_entry.id   AF-A0A8T4FYW8-F1
#
_cell.length_a   1.000
_cell.length_b   1.000
_cell.length_c   1.000
_cell.angle_alpha   90.00
_cell.angle_beta   90.00
_cell.angle_gamma   90.00
#
_symmetry.space_group_name_H-M   'P 1'
#
loop_
_entity.id
_entity.type
_entity.pdbx_description
1 polymer ?
#
loop_
_entity_poly.entity_id
_entity_poly.type
_entity_poly.pdbx_seq_one_letter_code
_entity_poly.pdbx_strand_id
1 'polypeptide(L)'
;MMWKKTLALLFGFLVLASAVPLSRAQAETTTNLNLVILVSDNEADCALAQKVAEYLNASIVVTPWGIYDPNVTSQIVARAPDLVLIIGGPAAVSEEYENDLQELGIPYVRRWGANRYETNLAVLQYLFENYPELLKNVKVVIVYGEDITAIKKAGNIKGRTIIIYVDDDYLENQTQILDLLNATMVLIINTPYSENVTERVRERVREKIKANVTCENTTITAEDALLAIQIAENKTMLAESLVENISIPAAEKLLENAKKHLERAKEAYNETKYGRAYGLAIAAKSIAEAIIRMASEEKQIMLHKNETMKIEIKLEKLEDIVERLEELGFNVTEEKALLEQAEQAYENGDYGLAKQLLEQLKELIKTRYHTEKELIRARWREKEKHHGEGREHKEKNCHGECHHEDESEKDEGENG
;
A
#
# COMPACT_ATOMS: atom_id res chain seq x y z
N MET A 1 56.33 20.34 16.73
CA MET A 1 55.14 21.22 16.74
C MET A 1 53.93 20.38 16.35
N MET A 2 52.93 20.32 17.25
CA MET A 2 51.51 19.93 17.03
C MET A 2 51.27 18.51 16.47
N TRP A 3 51.10 17.45 17.27
CA TRP A 3 49.89 17.06 18.02
C TRP A 3 48.62 17.92 17.85
N LYS A 4 47.53 17.26 17.36
CA LYS A 4 46.07 17.55 17.38
C LYS A 4 45.51 17.15 15.99
N LYS A 5 44.55 16.25 15.76
CA LYS A 5 43.40 15.72 16.52
C LYS A 5 42.77 14.50 15.79
N THR A 6 42.34 13.49 16.57
CA THR A 6 41.09 12.65 16.48
C THR A 6 40.75 11.95 15.15
N LEU A 7 40.66 10.62 14.99
CA LEU A 7 40.14 9.52 15.83
C LEU A 7 38.66 9.66 16.23
N ALA A 8 37.74 9.48 15.28
CA ALA A 8 36.32 9.14 15.50
C ALA A 8 35.65 8.74 14.16
N LEU A 9 35.84 7.50 13.70
CA LEU A 9 35.09 6.92 12.57
C LEU A 9 35.25 5.38 12.54
N LEU A 10 35.00 4.73 13.68
CA LEU A 10 35.20 3.27 13.82
C LEU A 10 34.02 2.53 14.48
N PHE A 11 32.81 3.10 14.51
CA PHE A 11 31.62 2.43 15.06
C PHE A 11 30.32 2.78 14.31
N GLY A 12 30.29 2.55 12.99
CA GLY A 12 29.09 2.82 12.19
C GLY A 12 28.93 1.93 10.95
N PHE A 13 29.46 0.70 10.98
CA PHE A 13 29.39 -0.20 9.80
C PHE A 13 29.38 -1.69 10.16
N LEU A 14 28.71 -2.09 11.25
CA LEU A 14 28.50 -3.51 11.52
C LEU A 14 27.03 -3.77 11.86
N VAL A 15 26.46 -4.72 11.13
CA VAL A 15 25.11 -5.31 11.20
C VAL A 15 24.06 -4.64 10.29
N LEU A 16 24.06 -5.05 9.01
CA LEU A 16 22.93 -5.72 8.33
C LEU A 16 23.42 -6.26 6.98
N ALA A 17 24.44 -7.13 7.06
CA ALA A 17 24.80 -8.03 5.98
C ALA A 17 24.26 -9.42 6.32
N SER A 18 22.95 -9.59 6.14
CA SER A 18 22.36 -10.89 5.83
C SER A 18 21.74 -10.81 4.44
N ALA A 19 22.51 -10.31 3.48
CA ALA A 19 22.32 -10.68 2.09
C ALA A 19 22.85 -12.11 1.98
N VAL A 20 21.96 -13.09 2.12
CA VAL A 20 22.26 -14.42 1.57
C VAL A 20 22.21 -14.23 0.06
N PRO A 21 23.33 -14.37 -0.68
CA PRO A 21 23.26 -14.39 -2.12
C PRO A 21 22.50 -15.67 -2.50
N LEU A 22 21.33 -15.51 -3.12
CA LEU A 22 20.59 -16.63 -3.70
C LEU A 22 21.45 -17.19 -4.84
N SER A 23 22.33 -18.14 -4.53
CA SER A 23 23.24 -18.75 -5.49
C SER A 23 22.44 -19.54 -6.54
N ARG A 24 22.78 -19.34 -7.82
CA ARG A 24 22.27 -20.03 -9.02
C ARG A 24 22.60 -21.54 -9.02
N ALA A 25 22.09 -22.29 -8.05
CA ALA A 25 22.23 -23.75 -7.98
C ALA A 25 20.92 -24.50 -7.65
N GLN A 26 19.77 -23.81 -7.64
CA GLN A 26 18.43 -24.43 -7.49
C GLN A 26 17.47 -24.01 -8.61
N ALA A 27 17.97 -23.91 -9.85
CA ALA A 27 17.13 -23.66 -11.02
C ALA A 27 16.28 -24.88 -11.46
N GLU A 28 16.34 -26.02 -10.75
CA GLU A 28 15.55 -27.23 -11.06
C GLU A 28 14.77 -27.81 -9.87
N THR A 29 14.53 -27.00 -8.84
CA THR A 29 13.41 -27.24 -7.90
C THR A 29 12.71 -25.91 -7.70
N THR A 30 11.56 -25.74 -8.35
CA THR A 30 10.65 -24.62 -8.14
C THR A 30 10.12 -24.67 -6.69
N THR A 31 10.93 -24.29 -5.72
CA THR A 31 10.41 -23.86 -4.42
C THR A 31 9.64 -22.58 -4.69
N ASN A 32 8.32 -22.70 -4.85
CA ASN A 32 7.41 -21.59 -5.03
C ASN A 32 7.45 -20.74 -3.76
N LEU A 33 8.31 -19.72 -3.74
CA LEU A 33 8.48 -18.82 -2.59
C LEU A 33 7.12 -18.19 -2.26
N ASN A 34 6.71 -18.30 -1.01
CA ASN A 34 5.49 -17.66 -0.54
C ASN A 34 5.78 -16.17 -0.28
N LEU A 35 5.67 -15.34 -1.33
CA LEU A 35 5.90 -13.90 -1.25
C LEU A 35 4.64 -13.18 -0.79
N VAL A 36 4.79 -12.26 0.16
CA VAL A 36 3.78 -11.27 0.51
C VAL A 36 4.27 -9.89 0.11
N ILE A 37 3.45 -9.10 -0.57
CA ILE A 37 3.71 -7.68 -0.81
C ILE A 37 2.94 -6.87 0.22
N LEU A 38 3.65 -6.08 1.02
CA LEU A 38 3.06 -5.08 1.90
C LEU A 38 3.12 -3.72 1.20
N VAL A 39 1.97 -3.07 1.03
CA VAL A 39 1.85 -1.77 0.36
C VAL A 39 0.80 -0.93 1.05
N SER A 40 0.88 0.39 0.90
CA SER A 40 -0.19 1.28 1.38
C SER A 40 -1.41 1.29 0.46
N ASP A 41 -2.52 1.85 0.93
CA ASP A 41 -3.71 2.15 0.12
C ASP A 41 -3.53 3.34 -0.85
N ASN A 42 -2.31 3.89 -0.99
CA ASN A 42 -1.99 4.87 -2.03
C ASN A 42 -2.19 4.26 -3.42
N GLU A 43 -2.86 4.98 -4.31
CA GLU A 43 -3.35 4.45 -5.58
C GLU A 43 -2.22 4.08 -6.53
N ALA A 44 -1.14 4.88 -6.56
CA ALA A 44 0.01 4.62 -7.41
C ALA A 44 0.78 3.39 -6.90
N ASP A 45 1.19 3.40 -5.63
CA ASP A 45 1.96 2.27 -5.08
C ASP A 45 1.14 0.97 -5.08
N CYS A 46 -0.17 1.04 -4.77
CA CYS A 46 -1.07 -0.12 -4.77
C CYS A 46 -1.30 -0.69 -6.17
N ALA A 47 -1.55 0.15 -7.19
CA ALA A 47 -1.71 -0.32 -8.58
C ALA A 47 -0.42 -0.97 -9.11
N LEU A 48 0.75 -0.41 -8.76
CA LEU A 48 2.03 -1.02 -9.06
C LEU A 48 2.18 -2.37 -8.35
N ALA A 49 1.92 -2.43 -7.04
CA ALA A 49 2.00 -3.64 -6.24
C ALA A 49 1.08 -4.75 -6.77
N GLN A 50 -0.13 -4.41 -7.23
CA GLN A 50 -1.05 -5.35 -7.87
C GLN A 50 -0.44 -6.00 -9.11
N LYS A 51 0.15 -5.20 -10.01
CA LYS A 51 0.85 -5.74 -11.19
C LYS A 51 2.06 -6.60 -10.81
N VAL A 52 2.82 -6.18 -9.81
CA VAL A 52 3.97 -6.97 -9.34
C VAL A 52 3.51 -8.30 -8.73
N ALA A 53 2.43 -8.29 -7.95
CA ALA A 53 1.86 -9.49 -7.36
C ALA A 53 1.39 -10.50 -8.41
N GLU A 54 0.74 -10.03 -9.48
CA GLU A 54 0.35 -10.87 -10.63
C GLU A 54 1.56 -11.61 -11.23
N TYR A 55 2.72 -10.96 -11.32
CA TYR A 55 3.93 -11.56 -11.89
C TYR A 55 4.67 -12.50 -10.96
N LEU A 56 4.69 -12.17 -9.67
CA LEU A 56 5.39 -12.95 -8.67
C LEU A 56 4.52 -14.02 -8.02
N ASN A 57 3.24 -14.10 -8.40
CA ASN A 57 2.23 -14.95 -7.75
C ASN A 57 2.22 -14.71 -6.22
N ALA A 58 2.29 -13.43 -5.83
CA ALA A 58 2.40 -13.00 -4.44
C ALA A 58 1.03 -12.61 -3.87
N SER A 59 0.85 -12.82 -2.57
CA SER A 59 -0.30 -12.25 -1.86
C SER A 59 -0.04 -10.76 -1.57
N ILE A 60 -1.09 -9.94 -1.56
CA ILE A 60 -0.99 -8.52 -1.20
C ILE A 60 -1.63 -8.30 0.16
N VAL A 61 -0.96 -7.54 1.01
CA VAL A 61 -1.52 -6.97 2.24
C VAL A 61 -1.43 -5.45 2.12
N VAL A 62 -2.57 -4.79 2.35
CA VAL A 62 -2.69 -3.34 2.22
C VAL A 62 -2.80 -2.72 3.61
N THR A 63 -2.02 -1.68 3.87
CA THR A 63 -2.09 -0.86 5.09
C THR A 63 -2.63 0.54 4.79
N PRO A 64 -3.34 1.22 5.71
CA PRO A 64 -3.68 2.62 5.53
C PRO A 64 -2.44 3.50 5.37
N TRP A 65 -2.43 4.40 4.38
CA TRP A 65 -1.28 5.25 4.10
C TRP A 65 -0.85 6.08 5.31
N GLY A 66 0.44 5.97 5.65
CA GLY A 66 1.09 6.73 6.72
C GLY A 66 0.71 6.28 8.13
N ILE A 67 -0.21 5.34 8.30
CA ILE A 67 -0.67 4.88 9.62
C ILE A 67 -0.17 3.47 9.88
N TYR A 68 0.37 3.26 11.07
CA TYR A 68 0.63 1.92 11.57
C TYR A 68 -0.65 1.34 12.19
N ASP A 69 -1.03 0.17 11.70
CA ASP A 69 -2.14 -0.67 12.13
C ASP A 69 -1.59 -2.07 12.49
N PRO A 70 -1.62 -2.48 13.77
CA PRO A 70 -1.10 -3.77 14.23
C PRO A 70 -1.77 -4.99 13.58
N ASN A 71 -3.04 -4.87 13.19
CA ASN A 71 -3.78 -5.96 12.55
C ASN A 71 -3.19 -6.28 11.16
N VAL A 72 -2.50 -5.34 10.52
CA VAL A 72 -1.77 -5.63 9.28
C VAL A 72 -0.61 -6.59 9.53
N THR A 73 0.08 -6.48 10.66
CA THR A 73 1.13 -7.43 11.04
C THR A 73 0.56 -8.82 11.27
N SER A 74 -0.58 -8.95 11.96
CA SER A 74 -1.26 -10.24 12.15
C SER A 74 -1.67 -10.87 10.80
N GLN A 75 -2.13 -10.06 9.85
CA GLN A 75 -2.45 -10.48 8.49
C GLN A 75 -1.23 -11.04 7.73
N ILE A 76 -0.05 -10.48 7.94
CA ILE A 76 1.20 -10.97 7.34
C ILE A 76 1.62 -12.28 8.02
N VAL A 77 1.57 -12.36 9.35
CA VAL A 77 1.90 -13.56 10.13
C VAL A 77 1.03 -14.74 9.71
N ALA A 78 -0.28 -14.53 9.57
CA ALA A 78 -1.22 -15.57 9.16
C ALA A 78 -0.94 -16.14 7.76
N ARG A 79 -0.28 -15.36 6.88
CA ARG A 79 0.13 -15.81 5.54
C ARG A 79 1.44 -16.59 5.54
N ALA A 80 2.20 -16.55 6.63
CA ALA A 80 3.49 -17.24 6.78
C ALA A 80 4.45 -17.08 5.57
N PRO A 81 4.80 -15.84 5.18
CA PRO A 81 5.66 -15.57 4.03
C PRO A 81 7.08 -16.11 4.20
N ASP A 82 7.71 -16.45 3.07
CA ASP A 82 9.17 -16.66 3.00
C ASP A 82 9.92 -15.33 2.88
N LEU A 83 9.27 -14.33 2.29
CA LEU A 83 9.77 -12.97 2.15
C LEU A 83 8.59 -12.00 2.14
N VAL A 84 8.77 -10.83 2.76
CA VAL A 84 7.88 -9.69 2.60
C VAL A 84 8.55 -8.64 1.70
N LEU A 85 7.94 -8.30 0.57
CA LEU A 85 8.34 -7.16 -0.25
C LEU A 85 7.52 -5.94 0.17
N ILE A 86 8.15 -4.98 0.83
CA ILE A 86 7.50 -3.72 1.21
C ILE A 86 7.66 -2.72 0.07
N ILE A 87 6.54 -2.20 -0.46
CA ILE A 87 6.51 -1.17 -1.50
C ILE A 87 6.02 0.14 -0.89
N GLY A 88 6.85 1.17 -0.97
CA GLY A 88 6.57 2.50 -0.43
C GLY A 88 7.52 2.90 0.71
N GLY A 89 7.76 4.20 0.85
CA GLY A 89 8.66 4.75 1.88
C GLY A 89 8.03 4.77 3.28
N PRO A 90 8.79 5.12 4.33
CA PRO A 90 8.30 5.15 5.71
C PRO A 90 7.08 6.07 5.94
N ALA A 91 6.96 7.14 5.14
CA ALA A 91 5.80 8.04 5.18
C ALA A 91 4.52 7.43 4.60
N ALA A 92 4.63 6.40 3.75
CA ALA A 92 3.51 5.71 3.14
C ALA A 92 3.19 4.38 3.84
N VAL A 93 4.23 3.62 4.18
CA VAL A 93 4.15 2.36 4.91
C VAL A 93 5.08 2.46 6.11
N SER A 94 4.50 2.57 7.31
CA SER A 94 5.22 2.81 8.56
C SER A 94 6.45 1.90 8.73
N GLU A 95 7.53 2.45 9.29
CA GLU A 95 8.74 1.70 9.65
C GLU A 95 8.48 0.67 10.77
N GLU A 96 7.42 0.85 11.57
CA GLU A 96 7.03 -0.13 12.59
C GLU A 96 6.77 -1.54 12.04
N TYR A 97 6.31 -1.64 10.78
CA TYR A 97 6.16 -2.94 10.14
C TYR A 97 7.51 -3.64 9.95
N GLU A 98 8.60 -2.91 9.71
CA GLU A 98 9.94 -3.51 9.62
C GLU A 98 10.43 -3.99 11.00
N ASN A 99 10.15 -3.22 12.05
CA ASN A 99 10.43 -3.60 13.43
C ASN A 99 9.72 -4.91 13.79
N ASP A 100 8.43 -5.02 13.47
CA ASP A 100 7.63 -6.22 13.70
C ASP A 100 8.18 -7.45 12.96
N LEU A 101 8.48 -7.29 11.68
CA LEU A 101 9.02 -8.38 10.86
C LEU A 101 10.38 -8.83 11.40
N GLN A 102 11.23 -7.90 11.82
CA GLN A 102 12.52 -8.21 12.44
C GLN A 102 12.37 -8.92 13.79
N GLU A 103 11.47 -8.45 14.65
CA GLU A 103 11.16 -9.05 15.96
C GLU A 103 10.73 -10.51 15.80
N LEU A 104 9.84 -10.77 14.84
CA LEU A 104 9.31 -12.10 14.51
C LEU A 104 10.27 -12.94 13.66
N GLY A 105 11.38 -12.38 13.18
CA GLY A 105 12.36 -13.06 12.33
C GLY A 105 11.82 -13.40 10.93
N ILE A 106 10.90 -12.59 10.41
CA ILE A 106 10.35 -12.70 9.06
C ILE A 106 11.24 -11.89 8.10
N PRO A 107 11.84 -12.51 7.06
CA PRO A 107 12.66 -11.78 6.10
C PRO A 107 11.85 -10.75 5.33
N TYR A 108 12.42 -9.57 5.09
CA TYR A 108 11.79 -8.54 4.28
C TYR A 108 12.79 -7.77 3.42
N VAL A 109 12.28 -7.13 2.37
CA VAL A 109 12.99 -6.18 1.51
C VAL A 109 12.07 -5.00 1.24
N ARG A 110 12.53 -3.78 1.51
CA ARG A 110 11.79 -2.55 1.15
C ARG A 110 12.29 -1.97 -0.18
N ARG A 111 11.36 -1.55 -1.04
CA ARG A 111 11.64 -0.80 -2.28
C ARG A 111 10.80 0.47 -2.30
N TRP A 112 11.50 1.61 -2.35
CA TRP A 112 10.89 2.93 -2.20
C TRP A 112 11.82 4.03 -2.71
N GLY A 113 11.26 5.22 -2.91
CA GLY A 113 11.99 6.47 -3.09
C GLY A 113 11.23 7.66 -2.50
N ALA A 114 11.74 8.89 -2.69
CA ALA A 114 11.20 10.08 -2.04
C ALA A 114 9.76 10.45 -2.49
N ASN A 115 9.34 9.91 -3.63
CA ASN A 115 8.04 10.13 -4.25
C ASN A 115 7.61 8.87 -5.04
N ARG A 116 6.36 8.86 -5.53
CA ARG A 116 5.78 7.74 -6.30
C ARG A 116 6.59 7.37 -7.55
N TYR A 117 7.30 8.32 -8.16
CA TYR A 117 8.09 8.09 -9.37
C TYR A 117 9.37 7.33 -9.04
N GLU A 118 10.05 7.71 -7.97
CA GLU A 118 11.23 7.01 -7.48
C GLU A 118 10.88 5.64 -6.88
N THR A 119 9.76 5.51 -6.17
CA THR A 119 9.26 4.19 -5.72
C THR A 119 9.00 3.27 -6.92
N ASN A 120 8.34 3.78 -7.97
CA ASN A 120 8.12 3.03 -9.21
C ASN A 120 9.45 2.56 -9.83
N LEU A 121 10.43 3.46 -9.97
CA LEU A 121 11.76 3.10 -10.46
C LEU A 121 12.44 2.03 -9.59
N ALA A 122 12.43 2.18 -8.27
CA ALA A 122 13.07 1.24 -7.34
C ALA A 122 12.46 -0.17 -7.43
N VAL A 123 11.14 -0.26 -7.59
CA VAL A 123 10.45 -1.54 -7.80
C VAL A 123 10.81 -2.16 -9.15
N LEU A 124 10.84 -1.37 -10.23
CA LEU A 124 11.21 -1.87 -11.56
C LEU A 124 12.66 -2.34 -11.62
N GLN A 125 13.59 -1.63 -10.99
CA GLN A 125 14.99 -2.06 -10.84
C GLN A 125 15.08 -3.39 -10.08
N TYR A 126 14.34 -3.52 -8.96
CA TYR A 126 14.29 -4.78 -8.22
C TYR A 126 13.82 -5.95 -9.08
N LEU A 127 12.77 -5.75 -9.89
CA LEU A 127 12.29 -6.78 -10.81
C LEU A 127 13.32 -7.09 -11.90
N PHE A 128 14.03 -6.08 -12.40
CA PHE A 128 15.05 -6.28 -13.43
C PHE A 128 16.23 -7.11 -12.91
N GLU A 129 16.67 -6.83 -11.68
CA GLU A 129 17.80 -7.52 -11.06
C GLU A 129 17.47 -8.97 -10.66
N ASN A 130 16.27 -9.19 -10.11
CA ASN A 130 15.92 -10.46 -9.48
C ASN A 130 15.02 -11.34 -10.36
N TYR A 131 14.26 -10.73 -11.28
CA TYR A 131 13.27 -11.41 -12.12
C TYR A 131 13.27 -10.89 -13.58
N PRO A 132 14.42 -10.78 -14.26
CA PRO A 132 14.51 -10.16 -15.60
C PRO A 132 13.61 -10.83 -16.65
N GLU A 133 13.31 -12.11 -16.48
CA GLU A 133 12.41 -12.88 -17.35
C GLU A 133 10.96 -12.37 -17.32
N LEU A 134 10.52 -11.79 -16.19
CA LEU A 134 9.18 -11.21 -16.04
C LEU A 134 9.01 -9.91 -16.84
N LEU A 135 10.11 -9.26 -17.19
CA LEU A 135 10.13 -7.99 -17.92
C LEU A 135 10.26 -8.18 -19.44
N LYS A 136 10.39 -9.41 -19.94
CA LYS A 136 10.44 -9.70 -21.38
C LYS A 136 9.05 -9.61 -22.01
N ASN A 137 8.96 -8.97 -23.17
CA ASN A 137 7.74 -8.83 -23.97
C ASN A 137 6.57 -8.16 -23.21
N VAL A 138 6.89 -7.30 -22.26
CA VAL A 138 5.89 -6.51 -21.52
C VAL A 138 5.44 -5.31 -22.35
N LYS A 139 4.16 -4.97 -22.25
CA LYS A 139 3.63 -3.70 -22.73
C LYS A 139 3.87 -2.64 -21.66
N VAL A 140 4.56 -1.57 -21.97
CA VAL A 140 4.73 -0.47 -21.03
C VAL A 140 3.50 0.44 -21.09
N VAL A 141 2.96 0.79 -19.93
CA VAL A 141 1.82 1.69 -19.77
C VAL A 141 2.29 2.91 -18.99
N ILE A 142 2.27 4.06 -19.65
CA ILE A 142 2.71 5.33 -19.07
C ILE A 142 1.47 6.11 -18.63
N VAL A 143 1.48 6.57 -17.37
CA VAL A 143 0.39 7.37 -16.79
C VAL A 143 0.95 8.50 -15.92
N TYR A 144 0.28 9.65 -15.91
CA TYR A 144 0.62 10.73 -14.98
C TYR A 144 0.38 10.27 -13.54
N GLY A 145 1.37 10.48 -12.66
CA GLY A 145 1.38 9.88 -11.33
C GLY A 145 0.31 10.38 -10.36
N GLU A 146 -0.30 11.54 -10.62
CA GLU A 146 -1.40 12.10 -9.80
C GLU A 146 -2.79 11.84 -10.41
N ASP A 147 -2.85 11.19 -11.57
CA ASP A 147 -4.10 10.91 -12.28
C ASP A 147 -4.69 9.56 -11.84
N ILE A 148 -5.53 9.58 -10.80
CA ILE A 148 -6.20 8.40 -10.25
C ILE A 148 -6.95 7.61 -11.34
N THR A 149 -7.54 8.30 -12.33
CA THR A 149 -8.32 7.66 -13.39
C THR A 149 -7.40 6.89 -14.33
N ALA A 150 -6.32 7.54 -14.78
CA ALA A 150 -5.31 6.88 -15.61
C ALA A 150 -4.63 5.71 -14.87
N ILE A 151 -4.31 5.88 -13.58
CA ILE A 151 -3.69 4.84 -12.75
C ILE A 151 -4.61 3.63 -12.60
N LYS A 152 -5.87 3.83 -12.21
CA LYS A 152 -6.87 2.77 -12.11
C LYS A 152 -7.03 2.02 -13.43
N LYS A 153 -7.09 2.76 -14.54
CA LYS A 153 -7.18 2.18 -15.87
C LYS A 153 -5.96 1.33 -16.22
N ALA A 154 -4.75 1.82 -15.93
CA ALA A 154 -3.51 1.08 -16.15
C ALA A 154 -3.44 -0.21 -15.32
N GLY A 155 -3.86 -0.18 -14.06
CA GLY A 155 -3.96 -1.36 -13.19
C GLY A 155 -4.90 -2.44 -13.74
N ASN A 156 -5.96 -2.03 -14.44
CA ASN A 156 -6.95 -2.95 -15.00
C ASN A 156 -6.61 -3.49 -16.40
N ILE A 157 -5.49 -3.09 -17.00
CA ILE A 157 -5.10 -3.63 -18.31
C ILE A 157 -4.71 -5.10 -18.16
N LYS A 158 -5.39 -5.95 -18.94
CA LYS A 158 -5.11 -7.39 -19.00
C LYS A 158 -3.80 -7.66 -19.75
N GLY A 159 -3.17 -8.77 -19.39
CA GLY A 159 -1.91 -9.20 -19.99
C GLY A 159 -0.70 -8.64 -19.25
N ARG A 160 0.49 -8.89 -19.80
CA ARG A 160 1.75 -8.50 -19.16
C ARG A 160 2.06 -7.02 -19.42
N THR A 161 1.58 -6.15 -18.53
CA THR A 161 1.87 -4.71 -18.51
C THR A 161 2.76 -4.24 -17.37
N ILE A 162 3.66 -3.30 -17.65
CA ILE A 162 4.38 -2.56 -16.62
C ILE A 162 3.85 -1.13 -16.58
N ILE A 163 3.51 -0.64 -15.39
CA ILE A 163 3.10 0.76 -15.20
C ILE A 163 4.34 1.61 -14.91
N ILE A 164 4.48 2.72 -15.63
CA ILE A 164 5.47 3.76 -15.36
C ILE A 164 4.72 5.06 -15.04
N TYR A 165 4.95 5.59 -13.85
CA TYR A 165 4.42 6.88 -13.45
C TYR A 165 5.32 7.98 -14.00
N VAL A 166 4.72 9.03 -14.55
CA VAL A 166 5.42 10.20 -15.12
C VAL A 166 4.95 11.50 -14.51
N ASP A 167 5.84 12.49 -14.56
CA ASP A 167 5.62 13.88 -14.13
C ASP A 167 6.63 14.81 -14.81
N ASP A 168 6.32 16.10 -14.86
CA ASP A 168 7.15 17.12 -15.51
C ASP A 168 8.56 17.18 -14.91
N ASP A 169 8.69 16.99 -13.61
CA ASP A 169 9.96 17.10 -12.91
C ASP A 169 10.82 15.82 -13.02
N TYR A 170 10.25 14.68 -13.45
CA TYR A 170 10.90 13.35 -13.36
C TYR A 170 11.08 12.63 -14.72
N LEU A 171 10.75 13.31 -15.83
CA LEU A 171 10.83 12.79 -17.20
C LEU A 171 12.17 12.14 -17.59
N GLU A 172 13.30 12.62 -17.05
CA GLU A 172 14.62 12.13 -17.45
C GLU A 172 14.88 10.69 -16.99
N ASN A 173 14.67 10.42 -15.70
CA ASN A 173 14.92 9.12 -15.10
C ASN A 173 13.97 8.06 -15.66
N GLN A 174 12.73 8.43 -15.97
CA GLN A 174 11.72 7.52 -16.52
C GLN A 174 12.04 7.11 -17.97
N THR A 175 12.63 7.99 -18.78
CA THR A 175 13.08 7.61 -20.13
C THR A 175 14.20 6.58 -20.13
N GLN A 176 15.08 6.58 -19.12
CA GLN A 176 16.15 5.58 -19.00
C GLN A 176 15.61 4.18 -18.69
N ILE A 177 14.52 4.07 -17.91
CA ILE A 177 13.86 2.79 -17.63
C ILE A 177 13.32 2.15 -18.90
N LEU A 178 12.72 2.94 -19.77
CA LEU A 178 12.15 2.44 -21.02
C LEU A 178 13.21 1.80 -21.93
N ASP A 179 14.42 2.37 -21.95
CA ASP A 179 15.58 1.78 -22.62
C ASP A 179 16.01 0.47 -21.94
N LEU A 180 16.08 0.44 -20.60
CA LEU A 180 16.42 -0.77 -19.83
C LEU A 180 15.43 -1.92 -20.08
N LEU A 181 14.15 -1.61 -20.26
CA LEU A 181 13.10 -2.59 -20.53
C LEU A 181 13.10 -3.09 -21.99
N ASN A 182 13.89 -2.50 -22.88
CA ASN A 182 13.80 -2.73 -24.34
C ASN A 182 12.34 -2.63 -24.83
N ALA A 183 11.61 -1.61 -24.36
CA ALA A 183 10.18 -1.50 -24.60
C ALA A 183 9.87 -1.36 -26.10
N THR A 184 9.14 -2.32 -26.67
CA THR A 184 8.70 -2.27 -28.08
C THR A 184 7.27 -1.77 -28.24
N MET A 185 6.45 -1.89 -27.19
CA MET A 185 5.07 -1.44 -27.14
C MET A 185 4.86 -0.53 -25.95
N VAL A 186 4.48 0.72 -26.22
CA VAL A 186 4.20 1.73 -25.21
C VAL A 186 2.77 2.24 -25.42
N LEU A 187 1.97 2.19 -24.37
CA LEU A 187 0.65 2.82 -24.31
C LEU A 187 0.72 3.99 -23.34
N ILE A 188 0.30 5.17 -23.78
CA ILE A 188 0.14 6.34 -22.91
C ILE A 188 -1.36 6.52 -22.66
N ILE A 189 -1.77 6.50 -21.39
CA ILE A 189 -3.16 6.84 -21.02
C ILE A 189 -3.23 8.33 -20.77
N ASN A 190 -4.13 8.99 -21.49
CA ASN A 190 -4.28 10.44 -21.46
C ASN A 190 -5.66 10.82 -20.95
N THR A 191 -5.74 11.73 -19.97
CA THR A 191 -6.99 12.35 -19.54
C THR A 191 -6.92 13.87 -19.69
N PRO A 192 -8.05 14.59 -19.69
CA PRO A 192 -8.04 16.05 -19.60
C PRO A 192 -7.26 16.61 -18.40
N TYR A 193 -7.06 15.83 -17.34
CA TYR A 193 -6.27 16.25 -16.18
C TYR A 193 -4.75 16.14 -16.43
N SER A 194 -4.32 15.17 -17.23
CA SER A 194 -2.91 14.85 -17.47
C SER A 194 -2.37 15.24 -18.86
N GLU A 195 -3.21 15.78 -19.75
CA GLU A 195 -2.89 16.06 -21.16
C GLU A 195 -1.58 16.82 -21.38
N ASN A 196 -1.35 17.88 -20.62
CA ASN A 196 -0.12 18.66 -20.78
C ASN A 196 1.14 17.83 -20.52
N VAL A 197 1.11 16.98 -19.49
CA VAL A 197 2.25 16.14 -19.09
C VAL A 197 2.41 15.00 -20.09
N THR A 198 1.32 14.31 -20.44
CA THR A 198 1.36 13.12 -21.32
C THR A 198 1.74 13.47 -22.75
N GLU A 199 1.40 14.65 -23.27
CA GLU A 199 1.86 15.11 -24.59
C GLU A 199 3.37 15.36 -24.60
N ARG A 200 3.93 16.03 -23.59
CA ARG A 200 5.40 16.20 -23.46
C ARG A 200 6.12 14.85 -23.37
N VAL A 201 5.59 13.93 -22.56
CA VAL A 201 6.13 12.58 -22.44
C VAL A 201 6.09 11.86 -23.78
N ARG A 202 4.97 11.95 -24.52
CA ARG A 202 4.81 11.34 -25.83
C ARG A 202 5.86 11.83 -26.83
N GLU A 203 6.10 13.13 -26.90
CA GLU A 203 7.13 13.72 -27.77
C GLU A 203 8.51 13.14 -27.42
N ARG A 204 8.89 13.18 -26.14
CA ARG A 204 10.20 12.70 -25.67
C ARG A 204 10.41 11.21 -25.89
N VAL A 205 9.38 10.38 -25.68
CA VAL A 205 9.46 8.92 -25.91
C VAL A 205 9.61 8.62 -27.40
N ARG A 206 8.87 9.31 -28.28
CA ARG A 206 8.97 9.13 -29.74
C ARG A 206 10.34 9.55 -30.29
N GLU A 207 10.96 10.56 -29.70
CA GLU A 207 12.30 11.00 -30.09
C GLU A 207 13.41 10.04 -29.65
N LYS A 208 13.32 9.53 -28.42
CA LYS A 208 14.42 8.78 -27.80
C LYS A 208 14.31 7.26 -27.99
N ILE A 209 13.10 6.74 -28.17
CA ILE A 209 12.84 5.29 -28.06
C ILE A 209 12.19 4.78 -29.33
N LYS A 210 12.77 3.71 -29.88
CA LYS A 210 12.24 3.01 -31.06
C LYS A 210 11.12 2.05 -30.65
N ALA A 211 10.03 2.59 -30.12
CA ALA A 211 8.85 1.84 -29.70
C ALA A 211 7.61 2.20 -30.53
N ASN A 212 6.67 1.27 -30.65
CA ASN A 212 5.32 1.59 -31.10
C ASN A 212 4.56 2.29 -29.97
N VAL A 213 4.43 3.61 -30.07
CA VAL A 213 3.75 4.46 -29.07
C VAL A 213 2.30 4.70 -29.49
N THR A 214 1.37 4.09 -28.77
CA THR A 214 -0.08 4.34 -28.90
C THR A 214 -0.59 5.17 -27.74
N CYS A 215 -1.70 5.87 -27.96
CA CYS A 215 -2.30 6.73 -26.94
C CYS A 215 -3.78 6.42 -26.83
N GLU A 216 -4.24 6.31 -25.60
CA GLU A 216 -5.64 6.09 -25.27
C GLU A 216 -6.15 7.31 -24.52
N ASN A 217 -6.95 8.11 -25.22
CA ASN A 217 -7.62 9.27 -24.63
C ASN A 217 -8.86 8.80 -23.88
N THR A 218 -8.99 9.22 -22.63
CA THR A 218 -10.12 8.91 -21.77
C THR A 218 -10.66 10.19 -21.16
N THR A 219 -11.98 10.35 -21.11
CA THR A 219 -12.61 11.49 -20.46
C THR A 219 -12.70 11.25 -18.95
N ILE A 220 -12.82 12.32 -18.16
CA ILE A 220 -13.21 12.21 -16.75
C ILE A 220 -14.74 12.08 -16.70
N THR A 221 -15.22 10.90 -16.27
CA THR A 221 -16.64 10.61 -16.11
C THR A 221 -17.18 11.11 -14.76
N ALA A 222 -18.51 11.04 -14.57
CA ALA A 222 -19.12 11.25 -13.26
C ALA A 222 -18.57 10.25 -12.22
N GLU A 223 -18.45 8.97 -12.59
CA GLU A 223 -17.91 7.93 -11.70
C GLU A 223 -16.47 8.23 -11.26
N ASP A 224 -15.62 8.71 -12.19
CA ASP A 224 -14.24 9.08 -11.88
C ASP A 224 -14.16 10.27 -10.91
N ALA A 225 -15.00 11.29 -11.14
CA ALA A 225 -15.06 12.44 -10.24
C ALA A 225 -15.58 12.06 -8.85
N LEU A 226 -16.60 11.19 -8.79
CA LEU A 226 -17.14 10.70 -7.52
C LEU A 226 -16.10 9.87 -6.76
N LEU A 227 -15.37 8.98 -7.44
CA LEU A 227 -14.28 8.21 -6.85
C LEU A 227 -13.21 9.13 -6.26
N ALA A 228 -12.77 10.16 -7.00
CA ALA A 228 -11.78 11.11 -6.51
C ALA A 228 -12.29 11.88 -5.27
N ILE A 229 -13.57 12.28 -5.25
CA ILE A 229 -14.20 12.92 -4.08
C ILE A 229 -14.21 11.98 -2.88
N GLN A 230 -14.61 10.72 -3.05
CA GLN A 230 -14.64 9.73 -1.96
C GLN A 230 -13.25 9.49 -1.36
N ILE A 231 -12.24 9.36 -2.22
CA ILE A 231 -10.84 9.24 -1.76
C ILE A 231 -10.43 10.48 -0.97
N ALA A 232 -10.68 11.68 -1.51
CA ALA A 232 -10.34 12.93 -0.85
C ALA A 232 -11.07 13.09 0.49
N GLU A 233 -12.34 12.68 0.58
CA GLU A 233 -13.14 12.70 1.79
C GLU A 233 -12.57 11.76 2.85
N ASN A 234 -12.29 10.50 2.51
CA ASN A 234 -11.68 9.53 3.42
C ASN A 234 -10.32 10.02 3.95
N LYS A 235 -9.46 10.57 3.08
CA LYS A 235 -8.16 11.13 3.50
C LYS A 235 -8.33 12.39 4.36
N THR A 236 -9.31 13.24 4.06
CA THR A 236 -9.58 14.45 4.87
C THR A 236 -10.11 14.09 6.25
N MET A 237 -10.99 13.09 6.35
CA MET A 237 -11.48 12.56 7.63
C MET A 237 -10.36 11.97 8.47
N LEU A 238 -9.46 11.20 7.85
CA LEU A 238 -8.28 10.66 8.54
C LEU A 238 -7.35 11.80 8.99
N ALA A 239 -7.10 12.79 8.15
CA ALA A 239 -6.30 13.95 8.51
C ALA A 239 -6.90 14.70 9.71
N GLU A 240 -8.23 14.86 9.75
CA GLU A 240 -8.94 15.48 10.87
C GLU A 240 -8.77 14.69 12.18
N SER A 241 -9.03 13.37 12.16
CA SER A 241 -8.90 12.55 13.37
C SER A 241 -7.48 12.52 13.94
N LEU A 242 -6.46 12.64 13.08
CA LEU A 242 -5.07 12.74 13.52
C LEU A 242 -4.74 14.08 14.18
N VAL A 243 -5.28 15.18 13.66
CA VAL A 243 -5.05 16.54 14.20
C VAL A 243 -5.78 16.75 15.54
N GLU A 244 -6.91 16.09 15.76
CA GLU A 244 -7.59 16.10 17.07
C GLU A 244 -6.72 15.51 18.19
N ASN A 245 -5.93 14.49 17.85
CA ASN A 245 -5.09 13.76 18.80
C ASN A 245 -3.66 14.33 18.89
N ILE A 246 -3.20 15.04 17.85
CA ILE A 246 -1.82 15.54 17.73
C ILE A 246 -1.86 17.03 17.39
N SER A 247 -1.40 17.88 18.31
CA SER A 247 -1.35 19.32 18.08
C SER A 247 -0.23 19.68 17.07
N ILE A 248 -0.62 19.99 15.84
CA ILE A 248 0.29 20.44 14.76
C ILE A 248 -0.20 21.82 14.29
N PRO A 249 0.46 22.92 14.70
CA PRO A 249 -0.03 24.27 14.41
C PRO A 249 -0.24 24.60 12.92
N ALA A 250 0.55 23.97 12.03
CA ALA A 250 0.40 24.15 10.59
C ALA A 250 -0.77 23.33 10.00
N ALA A 251 -1.18 22.25 10.66
CA ALA A 251 -2.15 21.30 10.13
C ALA A 251 -3.58 21.83 10.14
N GLU A 252 -3.97 22.63 11.15
CA GLU A 252 -5.34 23.19 11.25
C GLU A 252 -5.71 24.02 10.00
N LYS A 253 -4.80 24.92 9.59
CA LYS A 253 -5.01 25.76 8.40
C LYS A 253 -5.02 24.93 7.11
N LEU A 254 -4.19 23.90 7.02
CA LEU A 254 -4.18 22.98 5.88
C LEU A 254 -5.49 22.19 5.84
N LEU A 255 -6.00 21.74 6.99
CA LEU A 255 -7.24 20.98 7.08
C LEU A 255 -8.44 21.82 6.63
N GLU A 256 -8.49 23.10 7.03
CA GLU A 256 -9.51 24.04 6.53
C GLU A 256 -9.46 24.18 5.00
N ASN A 257 -8.25 24.28 4.42
CA ASN A 257 -8.09 24.35 2.97
C ASN A 257 -8.50 23.05 2.28
N ALA A 258 -8.15 21.88 2.82
CA ALA A 258 -8.55 20.58 2.29
C ALA A 258 -10.08 20.46 2.25
N LYS A 259 -10.75 20.75 3.38
CA LYS A 259 -12.22 20.78 3.48
C LYS A 259 -12.85 21.75 2.49
N LYS A 260 -12.30 22.96 2.34
CA LYS A 260 -12.78 23.93 1.34
C LYS A 260 -12.66 23.42 -0.10
N HIS A 261 -11.56 22.76 -0.45
CA HIS A 261 -11.39 22.15 -1.77
C HIS A 261 -12.38 21.00 -1.98
N LEU A 262 -12.60 20.17 -0.96
CA LEU A 262 -13.55 19.06 -1.00
C LEU A 262 -14.99 19.53 -1.19
N GLU A 263 -15.43 20.56 -0.45
CA GLU A 263 -16.78 21.12 -0.62
C GLU A 263 -16.97 21.71 -2.02
N ARG A 264 -15.98 22.46 -2.53
CA ARG A 264 -16.02 22.97 -3.91
C ARG A 264 -16.01 21.85 -4.96
N ALA A 265 -15.40 20.69 -4.66
CA ALA A 265 -15.44 19.52 -5.53
C ALA A 265 -16.85 18.94 -5.58
N LYS A 266 -17.52 18.78 -4.43
CA LYS A 266 -18.91 18.33 -4.32
C LYS A 266 -19.89 19.28 -5.02
N GLU A 267 -19.72 20.59 -4.87
CA GLU A 267 -20.49 21.61 -5.60
C GLU A 267 -20.32 21.47 -7.12
N ALA A 268 -19.06 21.40 -7.60
CA ALA A 268 -18.79 21.24 -9.03
C ALA A 268 -19.35 19.93 -9.59
N TYR A 269 -19.38 18.85 -8.80
CA TYR A 269 -19.99 17.58 -9.16
C TYR A 269 -21.51 17.74 -9.38
N ASN A 270 -22.20 18.40 -8.44
CA ASN A 270 -23.63 18.69 -8.54
C ASN A 270 -23.97 19.60 -9.73
N GLU A 271 -23.06 20.48 -10.12
CA GLU A 271 -23.16 21.30 -11.33
C GLU A 271 -22.81 20.54 -12.63
N THR A 272 -22.59 19.23 -12.58
CA THR A 272 -22.16 18.36 -13.71
C THR A 272 -20.79 18.73 -14.32
N LYS A 273 -19.97 19.49 -13.58
CA LYS A 273 -18.62 19.91 -14.00
C LYS A 273 -17.56 18.90 -13.54
N TYR A 274 -17.65 17.66 -14.02
CA TYR A 274 -16.86 16.53 -13.50
C TYR A 274 -15.34 16.72 -13.56
N GLY A 275 -14.79 17.29 -14.63
CA GLY A 275 -13.35 17.58 -14.70
C GLY A 275 -12.88 18.59 -13.63
N ARG A 276 -13.71 19.60 -13.31
CA ARG A 276 -13.43 20.56 -12.24
C ARG A 276 -13.59 19.92 -10.86
N ALA A 277 -14.63 19.12 -10.67
CA ALA A 277 -14.84 18.36 -9.44
C ALA A 277 -13.63 17.45 -9.15
N TYR A 278 -13.19 16.71 -10.16
CA TYR A 278 -12.01 15.86 -10.11
C TYR A 278 -10.75 16.62 -9.71
N GLY A 279 -10.39 17.70 -10.41
CA GLY A 279 -9.20 18.48 -10.09
C GLY A 279 -9.22 19.09 -8.68
N LEU A 280 -10.39 19.53 -8.19
CA LEU A 280 -10.55 20.03 -6.82
C LEU A 280 -10.43 18.92 -5.78
N ALA A 281 -10.95 17.72 -6.07
CA ALA A 281 -10.81 16.57 -5.20
C ALA A 281 -9.35 16.11 -5.08
N ILE A 282 -8.61 16.07 -6.19
CA ILE A 282 -7.15 15.78 -6.16
C ILE A 282 -6.41 16.81 -5.28
N ALA A 283 -6.73 18.10 -5.41
CA ALA A 283 -6.12 19.13 -4.57
C ALA A 283 -6.45 18.95 -3.08
N ALA A 284 -7.71 18.63 -2.73
CA ALA A 284 -8.11 18.34 -1.35
C ALA A 284 -7.33 17.14 -0.78
N LYS A 285 -7.27 16.05 -1.55
CA LYS A 285 -6.51 14.85 -1.21
C LYS A 285 -5.03 15.17 -0.94
N SER A 286 -4.34 15.87 -1.84
CA SER A 286 -2.91 16.19 -1.67
C SER A 286 -2.63 17.00 -0.40
N ILE A 287 -3.54 17.92 -0.04
CA ILE A 287 -3.43 18.69 1.22
C ILE A 287 -3.64 17.76 2.42
N ALA A 288 -4.65 16.88 2.37
CA ALA A 288 -4.91 15.91 3.43
C ALA A 288 -3.73 14.94 3.65
N GLU A 289 -3.12 14.42 2.58
CA GLU A 289 -1.93 13.56 2.65
C GLU A 289 -0.73 14.30 3.26
N ALA A 290 -0.56 15.59 2.99
CA ALA A 290 0.47 16.39 3.63
C ALA A 290 0.27 16.49 5.16
N ILE A 291 -0.98 16.62 5.61
CA ILE A 291 -1.33 16.64 7.04
C ILE A 291 -1.07 15.28 7.68
N ILE A 292 -1.55 14.19 7.05
CA ILE A 292 -1.34 12.83 7.54
C ILE A 292 0.15 12.57 7.71
N ARG A 293 0.98 12.95 6.73
CA ARG A 293 2.44 12.81 6.84
C ARG A 293 3.02 13.54 8.04
N MET A 294 2.63 14.79 8.29
CA MET A 294 3.07 15.54 9.48
C MET A 294 2.66 14.83 10.78
N ALA A 295 1.44 14.30 10.83
CA ALA A 295 0.94 13.56 11.99
C ALA A 295 1.66 12.23 12.21
N SER A 296 1.96 11.50 11.14
CA SER A 296 2.75 10.27 11.20
C SER A 296 4.17 10.53 11.72
N GLU A 297 4.83 11.59 11.24
CA GLU A 297 6.14 12.01 11.71
C GLU A 297 6.12 12.34 13.21
N GLU A 298 5.10 13.06 13.70
CA GLU A 298 4.97 13.39 15.11
C GLU A 298 4.62 12.16 15.98
N LYS A 299 3.73 11.28 15.51
CA LYS A 299 3.40 10.01 16.19
C LYS A 299 4.66 9.15 16.35
N GLN A 300 5.50 9.10 15.32
CA GLN A 300 6.80 8.43 15.39
C GLN A 300 7.70 9.01 16.49
N ILE A 301 7.78 10.34 16.59
CA ILE A 301 8.55 11.00 17.67
C ILE A 301 7.98 10.66 19.06
N MET A 302 6.64 10.64 19.20
CA MET A 302 5.98 10.27 20.46
C MET A 302 6.27 8.82 20.82
N LEU A 303 6.17 7.89 19.87
CA LEU A 303 6.47 6.47 20.07
C LEU A 303 7.89 6.27 20.58
N HIS A 304 8.88 6.93 19.98
CA HIS A 304 10.27 6.82 20.41
C HIS A 304 10.48 7.24 21.88
N LYS A 305 9.71 8.22 22.37
CA LYS A 305 9.84 8.83 23.70
C LYS A 305 8.95 8.21 24.77
N ASN A 306 7.84 7.58 24.39
CA ASN A 306 6.82 7.10 25.33
C ASN A 306 6.82 5.56 25.41
N GLU A 307 7.48 5.02 26.45
CA GLU A 307 7.51 3.57 26.67
C GLU A 307 6.13 2.95 26.94
N THR A 308 5.21 3.69 27.57
CA THR A 308 3.84 3.19 27.82
C THR A 308 3.10 2.96 26.51
N MET A 309 3.22 3.91 25.57
CA MET A 309 2.62 3.78 24.23
C MET A 309 3.20 2.59 23.45
N LYS A 310 4.49 2.28 23.61
CA LYS A 310 5.11 1.08 23.02
C LYS A 310 4.53 -0.20 23.58
N ILE A 311 4.24 -0.24 24.88
CA ILE A 311 3.64 -1.41 25.54
C ILE A 311 2.21 -1.62 25.04
N GLU A 312 1.41 -0.54 24.97
CA GLU A 312 0.04 -0.57 24.46
C GLU A 312 -0.02 -1.10 23.02
N ILE A 313 0.81 -0.56 22.12
CA ILE A 313 0.86 -1.05 20.73
C ILE A 313 1.34 -2.50 20.64
N LYS A 314 2.27 -2.90 21.51
CA LYS A 314 2.74 -4.30 21.54
C LYS A 314 1.66 -5.24 22.07
N LEU A 315 0.81 -4.81 23.01
CA LEU A 315 -0.36 -5.55 23.47
C LEU A 315 -1.30 -5.81 22.28
N GLU A 316 -1.78 -4.74 21.64
CA GLU A 316 -2.72 -4.81 20.50
C GLU A 316 -2.17 -5.71 19.38
N LYS A 317 -0.89 -5.54 19.01
CA LYS A 317 -0.23 -6.39 18.01
C LYS A 317 -0.25 -7.88 18.36
N LEU A 318 0.12 -8.21 19.60
CA LEU A 318 0.24 -9.62 20.00
C LEU A 318 -1.15 -10.23 20.20
N GLU A 319 -2.12 -9.47 20.68
CA GLU A 319 -3.54 -9.83 20.71
C GLU A 319 -4.04 -10.21 19.32
N ASP A 320 -3.90 -9.32 18.33
CA ASP A 320 -4.33 -9.57 16.94
C ASP A 320 -3.70 -10.85 16.35
N ILE A 321 -2.41 -11.10 16.66
CA ILE A 321 -1.72 -12.33 16.20
C ILE A 321 -2.31 -13.57 16.87
N VAL A 322 -2.54 -13.53 18.19
CA VAL A 322 -3.08 -14.66 18.95
C VAL A 322 -4.49 -14.99 18.50
N GLU A 323 -5.36 -13.99 18.34
CA GLU A 323 -6.71 -14.17 17.82
C GLU A 323 -6.67 -14.84 16.44
N ARG A 324 -5.81 -14.37 15.55
CA ARG A 324 -5.73 -14.90 14.19
C ARG A 324 -5.20 -16.33 14.12
N LEU A 325 -4.29 -16.71 15.03
CA LEU A 325 -3.87 -18.10 15.20
C LEU A 325 -5.02 -18.97 15.72
N GLU A 326 -5.82 -18.47 16.67
CA GLU A 326 -7.01 -19.18 17.15
C GLU A 326 -8.05 -19.37 16.03
N GLU A 327 -8.30 -18.34 15.22
CA GLU A 327 -9.19 -18.43 14.07
C GLU A 327 -8.71 -19.45 13.01
N LEU A 328 -7.41 -19.71 12.96
CA LEU A 328 -6.80 -20.78 12.16
C LEU A 328 -6.83 -22.13 12.89
N GLY A 329 -7.51 -22.24 14.03
CA GLY A 329 -7.71 -23.46 14.81
C GLY A 329 -6.48 -23.92 15.59
N PHE A 330 -5.51 -23.04 15.85
CA PHE A 330 -4.39 -23.37 16.74
C PHE A 330 -4.84 -23.30 18.19
N ASN A 331 -4.30 -24.19 19.03
CA ASN A 331 -4.50 -24.07 20.48
C ASN A 331 -3.56 -22.99 21.01
N VAL A 332 -4.13 -21.86 21.42
CA VAL A 332 -3.43 -20.66 21.90
C VAL A 332 -3.64 -20.39 23.39
N THR A 333 -3.95 -21.42 24.18
CA THR A 333 -4.29 -21.26 25.61
C THR A 333 -3.15 -20.64 26.41
N GLU A 334 -1.90 -21.01 26.11
CA GLU A 334 -0.72 -20.45 26.79
C GLU A 334 -0.50 -18.98 26.40
N GLU A 335 -0.61 -18.68 25.10
CA GLU A 335 -0.49 -17.33 24.57
C GLU A 335 -1.54 -16.38 25.17
N LYS A 336 -2.81 -16.82 25.23
CA LYS A 336 -3.91 -16.05 25.84
C LYS A 336 -3.69 -15.81 27.33
N ALA A 337 -3.20 -16.81 28.07
CA ALA A 337 -2.91 -16.65 29.50
C ALA A 337 -1.78 -15.64 29.76
N LEU A 338 -0.76 -15.59 28.88
CA LEU A 338 0.30 -14.58 28.96
C LEU A 338 -0.21 -13.19 28.60
N LEU A 339 -1.06 -13.09 27.57
CA LEU A 339 -1.68 -11.85 27.15
C LEU A 339 -2.55 -11.23 28.26
N GLU A 340 -3.45 -12.03 28.86
CA GLU A 340 -4.31 -11.59 29.97
C GLU A 340 -3.49 -11.09 31.18
N GLN A 341 -2.39 -11.78 31.52
CA GLN A 341 -1.49 -11.33 32.57
C GLN A 341 -0.78 -10.01 32.21
N ALA A 342 -0.41 -9.82 30.94
CA ALA A 342 0.25 -8.61 30.47
C ALA A 342 -0.71 -7.42 30.49
N GLU A 343 -1.97 -7.61 30.08
CA GLU A 343 -3.05 -6.63 30.16
C GLU A 343 -3.31 -6.22 31.60
N GLN A 344 -3.48 -7.18 32.51
CA GLN A 344 -3.67 -6.89 33.93
C GLN A 344 -2.47 -6.13 34.53
N ALA A 345 -1.24 -6.47 34.16
CA ALA A 345 -0.05 -5.75 34.62
C ALA A 345 -0.05 -4.30 34.08
N TYR A 346 -0.44 -4.09 32.82
CA TYR A 346 -0.56 -2.77 32.21
C TYR A 346 -1.63 -1.92 32.90
N GLU A 347 -2.83 -2.46 33.11
CA GLU A 347 -3.94 -1.78 33.79
C GLU A 347 -3.62 -1.39 35.24
N ASN A 348 -2.85 -2.23 35.93
CA ASN A 348 -2.37 -1.96 37.29
C ASN A 348 -1.18 -0.99 37.34
N GLY A 349 -0.65 -0.55 36.19
CA GLY A 349 0.50 0.35 36.08
C GLY A 349 1.86 -0.32 36.31
N ASP A 350 1.93 -1.65 36.37
CA ASP A 350 3.18 -2.42 36.42
C ASP A 350 3.73 -2.64 35.00
N TYR A 351 4.17 -1.55 34.38
CA TYR A 351 4.71 -1.56 33.03
C TYR A 351 5.98 -2.42 32.87
N GLY A 352 6.72 -2.63 33.96
CA GLY A 352 7.89 -3.51 33.96
C GLY A 352 7.49 -4.97 33.76
N LEU A 353 6.51 -5.43 34.54
CA LEU A 353 5.95 -6.77 34.41
C LEU A 353 5.25 -6.96 33.05
N ALA A 354 4.43 -5.99 32.63
CA ALA A 354 3.75 -6.05 31.33
C ALA A 354 4.75 -6.24 30.18
N LYS A 355 5.84 -5.44 30.16
CA LYS A 355 6.90 -5.56 29.15
C LYS A 355 7.58 -6.93 29.17
N GLN A 356 7.82 -7.49 30.35
CA GLN A 356 8.42 -8.82 30.48
C GLN A 356 7.49 -9.91 29.91
N LEU A 357 6.20 -9.87 30.26
CA LEU A 357 5.21 -10.84 29.80
C LEU A 357 5.01 -10.77 28.28
N LEU A 358 4.94 -9.57 27.71
CA LEU A 358 4.85 -9.37 26.26
C LEU A 358 6.08 -9.88 25.53
N GLU A 359 7.27 -9.77 26.14
CA GLU A 359 8.48 -10.32 25.54
C GLU A 359 8.46 -11.86 25.54
N GLN A 360 7.96 -12.48 26.61
CA GLN A 360 7.76 -13.92 26.68
C GLN A 360 6.74 -14.39 25.63
N LEU A 361 5.59 -13.71 25.53
CA LEU A 361 4.55 -14.00 24.55
C LEU A 361 5.07 -13.88 23.10
N LYS A 362 5.81 -12.81 22.81
CA LYS A 362 6.43 -12.59 21.49
C LYS A 362 7.40 -13.72 21.12
N GLU A 363 8.25 -14.19 22.04
CA GLU A 363 9.17 -15.31 21.76
C GLU A 363 8.43 -16.65 21.58
N LEU A 364 7.33 -16.87 22.31
CA LEU A 364 6.46 -18.03 22.12
C LEU A 364 5.83 -18.03 20.71
N ILE A 365 5.24 -16.91 20.32
CA ILE A 365 4.64 -16.70 18.98
C ILE A 365 5.69 -16.89 17.89
N LYS A 366 6.88 -16.28 18.04
CA LYS A 366 7.97 -16.41 17.09
C LYS A 366 8.41 -17.86 16.92
N THR A 367 8.59 -18.59 18.03
CA THR A 367 8.99 -20.00 18.02
C THR A 367 7.94 -20.85 17.28
N ARG A 368 6.66 -20.63 17.60
CA ARG A 368 5.54 -21.29 16.90
C ARG A 368 5.55 -20.96 15.41
N TYR A 369 5.63 -19.68 15.05
CA TYR A 369 5.62 -19.23 13.66
C TYR A 369 6.66 -19.96 12.81
N HIS A 370 7.89 -20.09 13.31
CA HIS A 370 8.96 -20.77 12.58
C HIS A 370 8.83 -22.30 12.59
N THR A 371 8.35 -22.88 13.69
CA THR A 371 8.21 -24.35 13.83
C THR A 371 7.01 -24.89 13.05
N GLU A 372 5.91 -24.13 13.01
CA GLU A 372 4.61 -24.52 12.43
C GLU A 372 4.31 -23.78 11.12
N LYS A 373 5.32 -23.12 10.52
CA LYS A 373 5.18 -22.23 9.35
C LYS A 373 4.32 -22.81 8.22
N GLU A 374 4.61 -24.05 7.80
CA GLU A 374 3.88 -24.70 6.71
C GLU A 374 2.44 -25.06 7.10
N LEU A 375 2.19 -25.35 8.37
CA LEU A 375 0.84 -25.63 8.87
C LEU A 375 0.00 -24.35 8.91
N ILE A 376 0.58 -23.23 9.39
CA ILE A 376 -0.08 -21.91 9.37
C ILE A 376 -0.48 -21.57 7.94
N ARG A 377 0.46 -21.71 7.00
CA ARG A 377 0.25 -21.46 5.57
C ARG A 377 -0.86 -22.35 4.97
N ALA A 378 -0.88 -23.63 5.31
CA ALA A 378 -1.89 -24.57 4.82
C ALA A 378 -3.30 -24.16 5.29
N ARG A 379 -3.46 -23.89 6.59
CA ARG A 379 -4.76 -23.50 7.17
C ARG A 379 -5.24 -22.13 6.66
N TRP A 380 -4.32 -21.19 6.45
CA TRP A 380 -4.66 -19.90 5.84
C TRP A 380 -5.25 -20.07 4.43
N ARG A 381 -4.62 -20.91 3.58
CA ARG A 381 -5.11 -21.20 2.23
C ARG A 381 -6.48 -21.88 2.22
N GLU A 382 -6.76 -22.74 3.19
CA GLU A 382 -8.09 -23.36 3.36
C GLU A 382 -9.15 -22.31 3.73
N LYS A 383 -8.83 -21.43 4.69
CA LYS A 383 -9.71 -20.32 5.09
C LYS A 383 -10.01 -19.37 3.93
N GLU A 384 -9.01 -19.00 3.12
CA GLU A 384 -9.21 -18.14 1.95
C GLU A 384 -10.14 -18.75 0.89
N LYS A 385 -10.05 -20.07 0.65
CA LYS A 385 -10.95 -20.76 -0.30
C LYS A 385 -12.40 -20.69 0.13
N HIS A 386 -12.68 -20.95 1.40
CA HIS A 386 -14.05 -20.90 1.94
C HIS A 386 -14.63 -19.47 1.93
N HIS A 387 -13.80 -18.44 2.13
CA HIS A 387 -14.23 -17.05 1.96
C HIS A 387 -14.46 -16.66 0.49
N GLY A 388 -13.69 -17.23 -0.46
CA GLY A 388 -13.87 -17.02 -1.90
C GLY A 388 -15.17 -17.62 -2.44
N GLU A 389 -15.52 -18.84 -2.03
CA GLU A 389 -16.77 -19.51 -2.40
C GLU A 389 -18.02 -18.75 -1.89
N GLY A 390 -17.92 -18.11 -0.72
CA GLY A 390 -18.96 -17.23 -0.17
C GLY A 390 -19.11 -15.89 -0.90
N ARG A 391 -18.06 -15.38 -1.57
CA ARG A 391 -18.12 -14.18 -2.42
C ARG A 391 -18.72 -14.49 -3.79
N GLU A 392 -18.40 -15.62 -4.43
CA GLU A 392 -19.03 -16.03 -5.69
C GLU A 392 -20.55 -16.24 -5.56
N HIS A 393 -21.02 -16.71 -4.39
CA HIS A 393 -22.45 -16.85 -4.12
C HIS A 393 -23.16 -15.50 -3.86
N LYS A 394 -22.45 -14.48 -3.35
CA LYS A 394 -22.98 -13.11 -3.21
C LYS A 394 -22.93 -12.32 -4.52
N GLU A 395 -21.88 -12.49 -5.34
CA GLU A 395 -21.77 -11.85 -6.65
C GLU A 395 -22.81 -12.40 -7.65
N LYS A 396 -23.16 -13.70 -7.58
CA LYS A 396 -24.28 -14.25 -8.38
C LYS A 396 -25.66 -13.72 -7.95
N ASN A 397 -25.84 -13.33 -6.69
CA ASN A 397 -27.09 -12.73 -6.22
C ASN A 397 -27.13 -11.19 -6.37
N CYS A 398 -26.00 -10.53 -6.61
CA CYS A 398 -25.93 -9.10 -6.96
C CYS A 398 -25.95 -8.81 -8.47
N HIS A 399 -25.95 -9.84 -9.32
CA HIS A 399 -26.11 -9.74 -10.78
C HIS A 399 -27.46 -10.26 -11.31
N GLY A 400 -28.43 -10.49 -10.42
CA GLY A 400 -29.77 -11.01 -10.75
C GLY A 400 -30.92 -10.01 -10.70
N GLU A 401 -30.73 -8.79 -10.20
CA GLU A 401 -31.80 -7.80 -10.07
C GLU A 401 -31.39 -6.46 -10.66
N CYS A 402 -31.34 -6.38 -12.00
CA CYS A 402 -31.45 -5.14 -12.76
C CYS A 402 -31.71 -5.51 -14.22
N HIS A 403 -32.95 -5.83 -14.61
CA HIS A 403 -33.47 -5.58 -15.95
C HIS A 403 -35.01 -5.67 -16.01
N HIS A 404 -35.57 -4.73 -16.79
CA HIS A 404 -36.96 -4.41 -17.16
C HIS A 404 -37.72 -3.50 -16.16
N GLU A 405 -37.67 -2.17 -16.32
CA GLU A 405 -38.22 -1.27 -17.38
C GLU A 405 -39.74 -1.08 -17.32
N ASP A 406 -40.07 0.21 -17.21
CA ASP A 406 -41.36 0.90 -17.28
C ASP A 406 -42.17 0.62 -18.55
N GLU A 407 -43.50 0.56 -18.40
CA GLU A 407 -44.52 1.11 -19.32
C GLU A 407 -45.80 1.29 -18.47
N SER A 408 -46.64 2.31 -18.54
CA SER A 408 -46.71 3.55 -19.30
C SER A 408 -47.86 4.37 -18.71
N GLU A 409 -47.77 5.68 -18.86
CA GLU A 409 -48.75 6.70 -18.49
C GLU A 409 -50.09 6.58 -19.27
N LYS A 410 -51.20 6.92 -18.60
CA LYS A 410 -52.41 7.67 -19.06
C LYS A 410 -53.80 7.00 -19.11
N ASP A 411 -54.71 7.88 -18.66
CA ASP A 411 -56.13 8.08 -18.97
C ASP A 411 -57.24 7.37 -18.17
N GLU A 412 -57.85 8.21 -17.32
CA GLU A 412 -59.28 8.57 -17.29
C GLU A 412 -60.35 7.47 -17.18
N GLY A 413 -61.17 7.64 -16.14
CA GLY A 413 -62.63 7.46 -16.27
C GLY A 413 -63.23 6.20 -15.64
N GLU A 414 -63.96 6.42 -14.54
CA GLU A 414 -65.35 5.96 -14.28
C GLU A 414 -65.82 4.57 -14.77
N ASN A 415 -66.61 3.79 -14.03
CA ASN A 415 -67.22 3.88 -12.70
C ASN A 415 -67.89 2.51 -12.48
N GLY A 416 -67.66 1.86 -11.32
CA GLY A 416 -68.36 0.62 -10.93
C GLY A 416 -67.49 -0.62 -10.88
#